data_AF-A0A286GCJ1-F1
#
_entry.id   AF-A0A286GCJ1-F1
#
_cell.length_a   1.000
_cell.length_b   1.000
_cell.length_c   1.000
_cell.angle_alpha   90.00
_cell.angle_beta   90.00
_cell.angle_gamma   90.00
#
_symmetry.space_group_name_H-M   'P 1'
#
loop_
_entity.id
_entity.type
_entity.pdbx_description
1 polymer ?
#
loop_
_entity_poly.entity_id
_entity_poly.type
_entity_poly.pdbx_seq_one_letter_code
_entity_poly.pdbx_strand_id
1 'polypeptide(L)'
;MRQFIIYILILTALVACIDQVQLPIRTEVPRLVVEGQITNEAPPYTVRLTYTGKYGGEGGQNVNDQYVAGAQLTLADDQGRSTRFASTGSGMYQTTDATFRGQVGRAYTLTVTLTDGRRYVTKAERMPAVPQIDSVSARLVKTGNLAIPYAFSYGANTTDPAGEQNYYRWTAYGYTNRLSVGVPCSLGSPNLCNNRCWTMVSTNVVNVFSDEAINGNPLRNRFVLQIPIYTIAPQLVDVQQYAITQANYQFWKLYQQQNARTGSIFDPLPAPVTGNLVNASDATDLARGYFSVTSVTRRRLRQQEYPGVVFYPALVSFISSQIIPPGDCRDTYGRNTPLLEPSGW
;
A
#
# COMPACT_ATOMS: atom_id res chain seq x y z
N MET A 1 -8.63 53.57 -41.94
CA MET A 1 -7.20 53.26 -41.72
C MET A 1 -6.89 52.83 -40.29
N ARG A 2 -7.25 53.61 -39.26
CA ARG A 2 -6.95 53.29 -37.84
C ARG A 2 -7.55 51.95 -37.36
N GLN A 3 -8.77 51.59 -37.80
CA GLN A 3 -9.37 50.28 -37.49
C GLN A 3 -8.68 49.12 -38.21
N PHE A 4 -8.21 49.31 -39.46
CA PHE A 4 -7.49 48.29 -40.23
C PHE A 4 -6.13 47.94 -39.61
N ILE A 5 -5.43 48.94 -39.05
CA ILE A 5 -4.16 48.76 -38.33
C ILE A 5 -4.38 47.96 -37.04
N ILE A 6 -5.49 48.19 -36.33
CA ILE A 6 -5.84 47.45 -35.12
C ILE A 6 -6.14 45.98 -35.46
N TYR A 7 -6.88 45.70 -36.55
CA TYR A 7 -7.13 44.34 -37.00
C TYR A 7 -5.85 43.61 -37.43
N ILE A 8 -4.92 44.29 -38.12
CA ILE A 8 -3.61 43.73 -38.47
C ILE A 8 -2.75 43.43 -37.25
N LEU A 9 -2.75 44.31 -36.23
CA LEU A 9 -1.98 44.12 -35.00
C LEU A 9 -2.53 42.97 -34.13
N ILE A 10 -3.85 42.78 -34.12
CA ILE A 10 -4.49 41.64 -33.45
C ILE A 10 -4.20 40.34 -34.21
N LEU A 11 -4.16 40.37 -35.54
CA LEU A 11 -3.88 39.19 -36.36
C LEU A 11 -2.42 38.73 -36.21
N THR A 12 -1.46 39.64 -36.04
CA THR A 12 -0.05 39.28 -35.79
C THR A 12 0.20 38.80 -34.36
N ALA A 13 -0.55 39.27 -33.37
CA ALA A 13 -0.48 38.78 -32.00
C ALA A 13 -0.95 37.32 -31.83
N LEU A 14 -1.77 36.82 -32.78
CA LEU A 14 -2.23 35.42 -32.81
C LEU A 14 -1.22 34.44 -33.44
N VAL A 15 -0.09 34.93 -33.99
CA VAL A 15 0.98 34.10 -34.58
C VAL A 15 2.20 34.00 -33.65
N ALA A 16 2.03 34.23 -32.35
CA ALA A 16 3.08 33.95 -31.38
C ALA A 16 3.29 32.43 -31.29
N CYS A 17 4.24 31.91 -32.08
CA CYS A 17 4.72 30.54 -31.95
C CYS A 17 5.28 30.36 -30.54
N ILE A 18 4.56 29.62 -29.70
CA ILE A 18 5.10 29.16 -28.43
C ILE A 18 6.19 28.15 -28.78
N ASP A 19 7.44 28.55 -28.55
CA ASP A 19 8.58 27.68 -28.75
C ASP A 19 8.52 26.57 -27.69
N GLN A 20 8.31 25.33 -28.13
CA GLN A 20 8.25 24.21 -27.20
C GLN A 20 9.65 23.98 -26.65
N VAL A 21 9.83 24.21 -25.34
CA VAL A 21 11.06 23.84 -24.64
C VAL A 21 11.18 22.32 -24.67
N GLN A 22 11.97 21.82 -25.63
CA GLN A 22 12.33 20.41 -25.69
C GLN A 22 13.38 20.13 -24.61
N LEU A 23 12.90 19.76 -23.43
CA LEU A 23 13.77 19.24 -22.38
C LEU A 23 14.35 17.90 -22.87
N PRO A 24 15.68 17.75 -22.97
CA PRO A 24 16.27 16.48 -23.34
C PRO A 24 15.87 15.43 -22.30
N ILE A 25 15.12 14.41 -22.73
CA ILE A 25 14.72 13.31 -21.86
C ILE A 25 15.99 12.54 -21.50
N ARG A 26 16.41 12.63 -20.23
CA ARG A 26 17.53 11.83 -19.72
C ARG A 26 17.09 10.37 -19.65
N THR A 27 17.56 9.55 -20.58
CA THR A 27 17.42 8.10 -20.52
C THR A 27 18.45 7.54 -19.55
N GLU A 28 18.02 7.26 -18.31
CA GLU A 28 18.86 6.55 -17.34
C GLU A 28 18.87 5.04 -17.64
N VAL A 29 20.00 4.40 -17.33
CA VAL A 29 20.11 2.93 -17.35
C VAL A 29 19.10 2.35 -16.35
N PRO A 30 18.29 1.35 -16.73
CA PRO A 30 17.33 0.73 -15.83
C PRO A 30 18.01 0.20 -14.56
N ARG A 31 17.53 0.62 -13.40
CA ARG A 31 18.06 0.19 -12.11
C ARG A 31 17.17 -0.88 -11.50
N LEU A 32 17.78 -1.83 -10.79
CA LEU A 32 17.04 -2.86 -10.06
C LEU A 32 16.18 -2.20 -8.97
N VAL A 33 14.94 -2.66 -8.83
CA VAL A 33 14.01 -2.31 -7.75
C VAL A 33 13.70 -3.58 -6.97
N VAL A 34 13.92 -3.55 -5.67
CA VAL A 34 13.66 -4.68 -4.76
C VAL A 34 12.65 -4.26 -3.72
N GLU A 35 11.53 -4.97 -3.64
CA GLU A 35 10.50 -4.72 -2.64
C GLU A 35 10.15 -6.03 -1.94
N GLY A 36 10.23 -6.06 -0.63
CA GLY A 36 9.84 -7.24 0.12
C GLY A 36 10.05 -7.04 1.60
N GLN A 37 9.64 -8.02 2.39
CA GLN A 37 9.86 -7.98 3.83
C GLN A 37 9.94 -9.38 4.43
N ILE A 38 10.70 -9.49 5.50
CA ILE A 38 10.61 -10.59 6.47
C ILE A 38 9.86 -10.10 7.72
N THR A 39 9.00 -10.97 8.25
CA THR A 39 8.26 -10.75 9.49
C THR A 39 8.43 -11.90 10.48
N ASN A 40 7.94 -11.73 11.70
CA ASN A 40 7.79 -12.80 12.70
C ASN A 40 6.55 -13.69 12.48
N GLU A 41 5.84 -13.53 11.37
CA GLU A 41 4.73 -14.40 10.99
C GLU A 41 5.21 -15.60 10.17
N ALA A 42 4.33 -16.59 10.00
CA ALA A 42 4.64 -17.76 9.20
C ALA A 42 4.97 -17.38 7.73
N PRO A 43 5.96 -18.02 7.11
CA PRO A 43 6.21 -17.92 5.66
C PRO A 43 4.99 -18.43 4.86
N PRO A 44 4.91 -18.15 3.54
CA PRO A 44 5.97 -17.61 2.68
C PRO A 44 6.15 -16.09 2.77
N TYR A 45 7.40 -15.63 2.76
CA TYR A 45 7.73 -14.23 2.51
C TYR A 45 7.87 -13.98 1.02
N THR A 46 7.42 -12.82 0.56
CA THR A 46 7.41 -12.45 -0.85
C THR A 46 8.37 -11.29 -1.12
N VAL A 47 9.16 -11.41 -2.19
CA VAL A 47 10.01 -10.35 -2.73
C VAL A 47 9.62 -10.12 -4.19
N ARG A 48 9.39 -8.87 -4.55
CA ARG A 48 9.15 -8.40 -5.91
C ARG A 48 10.41 -7.76 -6.47
N LEU A 49 10.82 -8.20 -7.65
CA LEU A 49 11.95 -7.64 -8.39
C LEU A 49 11.47 -7.04 -9.71
N THR A 50 11.73 -5.75 -9.90
CA THR A 50 11.46 -5.02 -11.15
C THR A 50 12.65 -4.16 -11.57
N TYR A 51 12.59 -3.59 -12.77
CA TYR A 51 13.46 -2.50 -13.19
C TYR A 51 12.71 -1.17 -13.16
N THR A 52 13.45 -0.07 -13.03
CA THR A 52 12.88 1.28 -13.12
C THR A 52 12.36 1.57 -14.54
N GLY A 53 11.15 2.15 -14.62
CA GLY A 53 10.50 2.59 -15.85
C GLY A 53 11.31 3.57 -16.69
N LYS A 54 11.13 3.54 -18.01
CA LYS A 54 11.60 4.61 -18.92
C LYS A 54 10.56 5.73 -18.92
N TYR A 55 11.00 6.97 -18.70
CA TYR A 55 10.14 8.14 -18.86
C TYR A 55 10.03 8.49 -20.36
N GLY A 56 8.81 8.57 -20.90
CA GLY A 56 8.57 9.18 -22.23
C GLY A 56 8.67 8.28 -23.47
N GLY A 57 8.31 6.99 -23.41
CA GLY A 57 8.16 6.18 -24.63
C GLY A 57 6.79 6.34 -25.27
N GLU A 58 6.73 6.82 -26.53
CA GLU A 58 5.56 6.60 -27.39
C GLU A 58 5.26 5.10 -27.44
N GLY A 59 4.03 4.71 -27.06
CA GLY A 59 3.62 3.31 -26.97
C GLY A 59 3.52 2.73 -25.55
N GLY A 60 3.45 3.55 -24.51
CA GLY A 60 2.90 3.16 -23.20
C GLY A 60 3.38 1.80 -22.69
N GLN A 61 4.69 1.63 -22.52
CA GLN A 61 5.21 0.41 -21.93
C GLN A 61 4.62 0.25 -20.53
N ASN A 62 3.88 -0.85 -20.31
CA ASN A 62 3.32 -1.16 -19.01
C ASN A 62 4.49 -1.28 -18.01
N VAL A 63 4.45 -0.49 -16.94
CA VAL A 63 5.38 -0.61 -15.79
C VAL A 63 5.37 -2.04 -15.23
N ASN A 64 4.28 -2.78 -15.47
CA ASN A 64 4.09 -4.19 -15.09
C ASN A 64 4.93 -5.20 -15.91
N ASP A 65 5.50 -4.81 -17.05
CA ASP A 65 6.29 -5.71 -17.92
C ASP A 65 7.79 -5.66 -17.61
N GLN A 66 8.21 -4.81 -16.67
CA GLN A 66 9.62 -4.63 -16.30
C GLN A 66 10.07 -5.55 -15.16
N TYR A 67 9.55 -6.77 -15.09
CA TYR A 67 9.90 -7.71 -14.04
C TYR A 67 11.27 -8.36 -14.28
N VAL A 68 11.96 -8.70 -13.19
CA VAL A 68 13.22 -9.44 -13.26
C VAL A 68 12.93 -10.93 -13.18
N ALA A 69 13.24 -11.66 -14.26
CA ALA A 69 13.11 -13.12 -14.33
C ALA A 69 14.44 -13.83 -14.05
N GLY A 70 14.36 -15.04 -13.49
CA GLY A 70 15.52 -15.93 -13.32
C GLY A 70 16.52 -15.54 -12.23
N ALA A 71 16.20 -14.55 -11.40
CA ALA A 71 17.07 -14.16 -10.29
C ALA A 71 17.09 -15.23 -9.19
N GLN A 72 18.23 -15.37 -8.52
CA GLN A 72 18.40 -16.25 -7.37
C GLN A 72 18.43 -15.43 -6.09
N LEU A 73 17.50 -15.70 -5.17
CA LEU A 73 17.40 -14.97 -3.91
C LEU A 73 17.69 -15.91 -2.75
N THR A 74 18.41 -15.39 -1.75
CA THR A 74 18.67 -16.09 -0.49
C THR A 74 18.48 -15.13 0.67
N LEU A 75 17.70 -15.54 1.66
CA LEU A 75 17.51 -14.83 2.92
C LEU A 75 18.20 -15.62 4.03
N ALA A 76 19.12 -14.99 4.74
CA ALA A 76 19.90 -15.60 5.80
C ALA A 76 19.70 -14.85 7.13
N ASP A 77 19.78 -15.59 8.24
CA ASP A 77 19.87 -15.01 9.59
C ASP A 77 21.30 -15.02 10.13
N ASP A 78 21.51 -14.39 11.28
CA ASP A 78 22.80 -14.25 11.94
C ASP A 78 23.30 -15.52 12.68
N GLN A 79 22.58 -16.66 12.59
CA GLN A 79 23.03 -17.98 13.09
C GLN A 79 23.40 -18.92 11.94
N GLY A 80 23.39 -18.44 10.70
CA GLY A 80 23.74 -19.23 9.53
C GLY A 80 22.57 -20.05 8.96
N ARG A 81 21.34 -19.90 9.48
CA ARG A 81 20.16 -20.47 8.82
C ARG A 81 19.81 -19.63 7.60
N SER A 82 19.43 -20.28 6.50
CA SER A 82 19.02 -19.57 5.29
C SER A 82 17.89 -20.28 4.55
N THR A 83 17.16 -19.51 3.75
CA THR A 83 16.12 -20.00 2.84
C THR A 83 16.28 -19.39 1.46
N ARG A 84 15.87 -20.14 0.44
CA ARG A 84 15.84 -19.70 -0.96
C ARG A 84 14.43 -19.28 -1.35
N PHE A 85 14.33 -18.55 -2.45
CA PHE A 85 13.04 -18.20 -3.03
C PHE A 85 12.82 -18.92 -4.35
N ALA A 86 11.58 -19.32 -4.61
CA ALA A 86 11.11 -19.79 -5.91
C ALA A 86 10.31 -18.68 -6.61
N SER A 87 10.50 -18.54 -7.93
CA SER A 87 9.71 -17.60 -8.73
C SER A 87 8.26 -18.08 -8.85
N THR A 88 7.32 -17.18 -8.62
CA THR A 88 5.88 -17.40 -8.84
C THR A 88 5.37 -16.69 -10.09
N GLY A 89 6.27 -16.14 -10.91
CA GLY A 89 5.95 -15.36 -12.11
C GLY A 89 5.86 -13.85 -11.86
N SER A 90 5.90 -13.06 -12.94
CA SER A 90 5.76 -11.59 -12.92
C SER A 90 6.71 -10.88 -11.93
N GLY A 91 7.94 -11.39 -11.78
CA GLY A 91 8.95 -10.82 -10.87
C GLY A 91 8.71 -11.09 -9.39
N MET A 92 7.74 -11.93 -9.05
CA MET A 92 7.44 -12.31 -7.66
C MET A 92 8.21 -13.57 -7.29
N TYR A 93 8.82 -13.55 -6.11
CA TYR A 93 9.62 -14.64 -5.55
C TYR A 93 9.14 -14.93 -4.13
N GLN A 94 8.94 -16.20 -3.79
CA GLN A 94 8.45 -16.64 -2.48
C GLN A 94 9.42 -17.61 -1.81
N THR A 95 9.64 -17.47 -0.51
CA THR A 95 10.48 -18.40 0.25
C THR A 95 9.97 -19.83 0.17
N THR A 96 10.87 -20.79 0.01
CA THR A 96 10.52 -22.21 -0.13
C THR A 96 10.48 -22.97 1.20
N ASP A 97 11.13 -22.45 2.24
CA ASP A 97 11.16 -23.08 3.56
C ASP A 97 9.98 -22.60 4.43
N ALA A 98 9.04 -23.51 4.72
CA ALA A 98 7.87 -23.25 5.54
C ALA A 98 8.20 -23.06 7.05
N THR A 99 9.42 -23.37 7.48
CA THR A 99 9.89 -23.26 8.87
C THR A 99 10.78 -22.03 9.09
N PHE A 100 11.18 -21.34 8.02
CA PHE A 100 11.96 -20.11 8.10
C PHE A 100 11.09 -18.95 8.57
N ARG A 101 10.85 -18.88 9.88
CA ARG A 101 10.13 -17.79 10.54
C ARG A 101 11.13 -16.76 11.08
N GLY A 102 10.88 -15.47 10.83
CA GLY A 102 11.61 -14.37 11.43
C GLY A 102 11.41 -14.29 12.95
N GLN A 103 12.40 -13.77 13.66
CA GLN A 103 12.41 -13.70 15.12
C GLN A 103 12.91 -12.32 15.55
N VAL A 104 12.22 -11.74 16.53
CA VAL A 104 12.60 -10.46 17.14
C VAL A 104 14.01 -10.57 17.73
N GLY A 105 14.83 -9.54 17.52
CA GLY A 105 16.21 -9.49 17.97
C GLY A 105 17.23 -10.22 17.10
N ARG A 106 16.80 -11.03 16.11
CA ARG A 106 17.69 -11.64 15.12
C ARG A 106 17.94 -10.67 13.95
N ALA A 107 19.06 -10.83 13.29
CA ALA A 107 19.43 -10.00 12.14
C ALA A 107 19.32 -10.79 10.83
N TYR A 108 18.85 -10.13 9.78
CA TYR A 108 18.58 -10.77 8.49
C TYR A 108 19.26 -10.04 7.35
N THR A 109 19.69 -10.84 6.36
CA THR A 109 20.35 -10.35 5.15
C THR A 109 19.72 -10.99 3.93
N LEU A 110 19.29 -10.18 2.96
CA LEU A 110 18.84 -10.63 1.65
C LEU A 110 19.99 -10.51 0.65
N THR A 111 20.23 -11.60 -0.09
CA THR A 111 21.11 -11.62 -1.28
C THR A 111 20.26 -11.86 -2.52
N VAL A 112 20.46 -11.04 -3.54
CA VAL A 112 19.84 -11.17 -4.87
C VAL A 112 20.94 -11.30 -5.91
N THR A 113 20.98 -12.41 -6.63
CA THR A 113 21.90 -12.63 -7.75
C THR A 113 21.11 -12.63 -9.05
N LEU A 114 21.44 -11.70 -9.94
CA LEU A 114 20.82 -11.56 -11.25
C LEU A 114 21.41 -12.57 -12.26
N THR A 115 20.72 -12.76 -13.38
CA THR A 115 21.16 -13.67 -14.46
C THR A 115 22.43 -13.20 -15.16
N ASP A 116 22.73 -11.90 -15.10
CA ASP A 116 23.97 -11.30 -15.61
C ASP A 116 25.16 -11.40 -14.64
N GLY A 117 24.97 -12.06 -13.48
CA GLY A 117 26.00 -12.27 -12.47
C GLY A 117 26.13 -11.13 -11.45
N ARG A 118 25.44 -9.99 -11.62
CA ARG A 118 25.44 -8.93 -10.60
C ARG A 118 24.77 -9.43 -9.33
N ARG A 119 25.39 -9.11 -8.19
CA ARG A 119 24.95 -9.57 -6.87
C ARG A 119 24.68 -8.38 -5.96
N TYR A 120 23.46 -8.26 -5.45
CA TYR A 120 23.03 -7.23 -4.53
C TYR A 120 22.79 -7.81 -3.14
N VAL A 121 23.22 -7.11 -2.10
CA VAL A 121 23.14 -7.58 -0.72
C VAL A 121 22.66 -6.46 0.19
N THR A 122 21.73 -6.75 1.11
CA THR A 122 21.36 -5.80 2.17
C THR A 122 22.46 -5.72 3.22
N LYS A 123 22.53 -4.59 3.94
CA LYS A 123 23.17 -4.63 5.28
C LYS A 123 22.35 -5.53 6.19
N ALA A 124 22.99 -6.14 7.18
CA ALA A 124 22.29 -6.92 8.19
C ALA A 124 21.41 -5.97 9.02
N GLU A 125 20.10 -6.20 9.01
CA GLU A 125 19.14 -5.43 9.81
C GLU A 125 18.56 -6.32 10.92
N ARG A 126 18.56 -5.80 12.15
CA ARG A 126 17.98 -6.49 13.31
C ARG A 126 16.47 -6.24 13.37
N MET A 127 15.70 -7.30 13.55
CA MET A 127 14.24 -7.21 13.70
C MET A 127 13.89 -6.55 15.04
N PRO A 128 13.28 -5.35 15.05
CA PRO A 128 12.89 -4.69 16.29
C PRO A 128 11.70 -5.41 16.95
N ALA A 129 11.48 -5.18 18.24
CA ALA A 129 10.29 -5.65 18.94
C ALA A 129 9.11 -4.73 18.65
N VAL A 130 7.91 -5.30 18.50
CA VAL A 130 6.66 -4.53 18.31
C VAL A 130 5.73 -4.73 19.50
N PRO A 131 5.22 -3.65 20.13
CA PRO A 131 4.22 -3.76 21.18
C PRO A 131 2.89 -4.26 20.59
N GLN A 132 2.08 -4.92 21.42
CA GLN A 132 0.76 -5.40 21.02
C GLN A 132 -0.20 -4.23 20.79
N ILE A 133 -1.17 -4.40 19.88
CA ILE A 133 -2.25 -3.43 19.70
C ILE A 133 -3.24 -3.62 20.87
N ASP A 134 -3.37 -2.60 21.71
CA ASP A 134 -4.27 -2.60 22.88
C ASP A 134 -5.73 -2.74 22.45
N SER A 135 -6.13 -1.93 21.46
CA SER A 135 -7.47 -1.95 20.88
C SER A 135 -7.52 -1.29 19.50
N VAL A 136 -8.57 -1.62 18.74
CA VAL A 136 -8.94 -0.89 17.52
C VAL A 136 -10.21 -0.10 17.83
N SER A 137 -10.18 1.19 17.56
CA SER A 137 -11.33 2.09 17.66
C SER A 137 -12.03 2.19 16.32
N ALA A 138 -13.35 2.39 16.34
CA ALA A 138 -14.16 2.70 15.17
C ALA A 138 -15.02 3.93 15.45
N ARG A 139 -15.02 4.89 14.53
CA ARG A 139 -15.82 6.10 14.65
C ARG A 139 -16.59 6.34 13.36
N LEU A 140 -17.91 6.51 13.47
CA LEU A 140 -18.75 6.85 12.33
C LEU A 140 -18.48 8.31 11.92
N VAL A 141 -18.11 8.53 10.67
CA VAL A 141 -17.73 9.83 10.11
C VAL A 141 -18.49 10.14 8.83
N LYS A 142 -18.68 11.45 8.56
CA LYS A 142 -19.07 11.93 7.24
C LYS A 142 -17.82 12.05 6.37
N THR A 143 -17.89 11.60 5.14
CA THR A 143 -16.85 11.83 4.14
C THR A 143 -17.23 13.07 3.35
N GLY A 144 -16.24 13.85 2.91
CA GLY A 144 -16.46 14.97 1.99
C GLY A 144 -16.85 14.53 0.57
N ASN A 145 -17.09 13.24 0.34
CA ASN A 145 -17.39 12.66 -0.96
C ASN A 145 -18.88 12.30 -1.03
N LEU A 146 -19.61 12.94 -1.95
CA LEU A 146 -21.05 12.77 -2.14
C LEU A 146 -21.46 11.34 -2.55
N ALA A 147 -20.57 10.59 -3.21
CA ALA A 147 -20.85 9.20 -3.62
C ALA A 147 -20.70 8.19 -2.48
N ILE A 148 -19.86 8.50 -1.48
CA ILE A 148 -19.63 7.66 -0.30
C ILE A 148 -19.63 8.51 0.98
N PRO A 149 -20.72 9.23 1.28
CA PRO A 149 -20.75 10.31 2.28
C PRO A 149 -20.60 9.83 3.73
N TYR A 150 -20.59 8.52 3.98
CA TYR A 150 -20.45 7.96 5.32
C TYR A 150 -19.48 6.79 5.34
N ALA A 151 -18.69 6.71 6.41
CA ALA A 151 -17.72 5.64 6.61
C ALA A 151 -17.45 5.40 8.09
N PHE A 152 -16.92 4.22 8.42
CA PHE A 152 -16.20 4.03 9.67
C PHE A 152 -14.74 4.41 9.49
N SER A 153 -14.25 5.29 10.37
CA SER A 153 -12.83 5.61 10.53
C SER A 153 -12.26 4.74 11.65
N TYR A 154 -11.25 3.95 11.33
CA TYR A 154 -10.59 3.04 12.26
C TYR A 154 -9.27 3.61 12.74
N GLY A 155 -9.00 3.46 14.03
CA GLY A 155 -7.74 3.89 14.66
C GLY A 155 -7.14 2.81 15.55
N ALA A 156 -5.81 2.67 15.51
CA ALA A 156 -5.05 1.79 16.40
C ALA A 156 -4.74 2.50 17.72
N ASN A 157 -4.88 1.78 18.84
CA ASN A 157 -4.42 2.19 20.16
C ASN A 157 -3.34 1.21 20.62
N THR A 158 -2.21 1.75 21.06
CA THR A 158 -1.03 0.96 21.44
C THR A 158 -0.29 1.71 22.55
N THR A 159 0.32 0.98 23.47
CA THR A 159 1.23 1.56 24.47
C THR A 159 2.69 1.35 24.03
N ASP A 160 3.42 2.44 23.91
CA ASP A 160 4.84 2.46 23.53
C ASP A 160 5.73 2.04 24.72
N PRO A 161 6.73 1.17 24.53
CA PRO A 161 7.70 0.84 25.57
C PRO A 161 8.67 2.01 25.83
N ALA A 162 8.90 2.33 27.10
CA ALA A 162 9.76 3.45 27.47
C ALA A 162 11.26 3.13 27.30
N GLY A 163 12.05 4.15 26.95
CA GLY A 163 13.52 4.10 27.04
C GLY A 163 14.24 3.55 25.81
N GLU A 164 13.50 3.22 24.75
CA GLU A 164 14.04 2.91 23.43
C GLU A 164 13.59 3.98 22.43
N GLN A 165 14.21 4.01 21.25
CA GLN A 165 13.72 4.82 20.14
C GLN A 165 13.06 3.89 19.13
N ASN A 166 11.75 4.00 19.02
CA ASN A 166 10.91 3.11 18.24
C ASN A 166 10.31 3.81 17.02
N TYR A 167 10.27 3.04 15.93
CA TYR A 167 9.66 3.46 14.68
C TYR A 167 8.60 2.46 14.29
N TYR A 168 7.46 3.00 13.89
CA TYR A 168 6.27 2.20 13.62
C TYR A 168 5.73 2.46 12.23
N ARG A 169 5.11 1.43 11.67
CA ARG A 169 4.31 1.50 10.45
C ARG A 169 2.99 0.78 10.67
N TRP A 170 1.92 1.28 10.05
CA TRP A 170 0.63 0.59 10.05
C TRP A 170 0.17 0.29 8.63
N THR A 171 -0.42 -0.88 8.47
CA THR A 171 -1.26 -1.22 7.31
C THR A 171 -2.57 -1.77 7.83
N ALA A 172 -3.62 -1.62 7.04
CA ALA A 172 -4.91 -2.18 7.38
C ALA A 172 -5.68 -2.51 6.11
N TYR A 173 -6.45 -3.58 6.19
CA TYR A 173 -7.46 -3.93 5.20
C TYR A 173 -8.72 -4.33 5.92
N GLY A 174 -9.85 -4.22 5.24
CA GLY A 174 -11.12 -4.64 5.80
C GLY A 174 -12.07 -5.10 4.71
N TYR A 175 -13.22 -5.55 5.15
CA TYR A 175 -14.30 -6.00 4.29
C TYR A 175 -15.57 -5.25 4.66
N THR A 176 -16.34 -4.90 3.63
CA THR A 176 -17.68 -4.34 3.79
C THR A 176 -18.64 -5.04 2.84
N ASN A 177 -19.91 -5.11 3.23
CA ASN A 177 -20.94 -5.69 2.40
C ASN A 177 -21.34 -4.76 1.25
N ARG A 178 -21.60 -5.37 0.10
CA ARG A 178 -22.29 -4.77 -1.04
C ARG A 178 -23.45 -5.69 -1.43
N LEU A 179 -24.56 -5.08 -1.81
CA LEU A 179 -25.78 -5.80 -2.19
C LEU A 179 -26.00 -5.72 -3.71
N SER A 180 -26.64 -6.75 -4.26
CA SER A 180 -27.28 -6.75 -5.58
C SER A 180 -28.64 -7.41 -5.47
N VAL A 181 -29.44 -7.38 -6.55
CA VAL A 181 -30.71 -8.11 -6.60
C VAL A 181 -30.48 -9.62 -6.49
N GLY A 182 -29.36 -10.11 -7.03
CA GLY A 182 -29.05 -11.53 -7.11
C GLY A 182 -29.62 -12.18 -8.37
N VAL A 183 -29.41 -13.48 -8.47
CA VAL A 183 -29.90 -14.35 -9.55
C VAL A 183 -30.63 -15.55 -8.96
N PRO A 184 -31.60 -16.18 -9.66
CA PRO A 184 -32.21 -17.41 -9.19
C PRO A 184 -31.16 -18.46 -8.81
N CYS A 185 -31.29 -19.05 -7.61
CA CYS A 185 -30.32 -20.05 -7.11
C CYS A 185 -30.20 -21.28 -8.02
N SER A 186 -31.30 -21.61 -8.70
CA SER A 186 -31.37 -22.63 -9.74
C SER A 186 -32.49 -22.27 -10.71
N LEU A 187 -32.54 -22.95 -11.87
CA LEU A 187 -33.58 -22.73 -12.87
C LEU A 187 -34.97 -22.95 -12.23
N GLY A 188 -35.83 -21.93 -12.26
CA GLY A 188 -37.18 -21.97 -11.69
C GLY A 188 -37.25 -21.72 -10.17
N SER A 189 -36.14 -21.46 -9.48
CA SER A 189 -36.16 -21.14 -8.05
C SER A 189 -36.66 -19.70 -7.80
N PRO A 190 -37.61 -19.49 -6.87
CA PRO A 190 -38.00 -18.14 -6.44
C PRO A 190 -36.95 -17.48 -5.53
N ASN A 191 -35.99 -18.26 -5.00
CA ASN A 191 -34.95 -17.74 -4.12
C ASN A 191 -33.82 -17.11 -4.94
N LEU A 192 -33.37 -15.93 -4.49
CA LEU A 192 -32.26 -15.21 -5.09
C LEU A 192 -30.96 -15.52 -4.35
N CYS A 193 -29.96 -15.95 -5.09
CA CYS A 193 -28.60 -16.20 -4.65
C CYS A 193 -27.66 -15.12 -5.16
N ASN A 194 -26.45 -15.07 -4.59
CA ASN A 194 -25.38 -14.14 -4.98
C ASN A 194 -25.81 -12.66 -4.92
N ASN A 195 -26.70 -12.34 -3.98
CA ASN A 195 -27.24 -10.99 -3.75
C ASN A 195 -26.37 -10.16 -2.78
N ARG A 196 -25.28 -10.75 -2.25
CA ARG A 196 -24.37 -10.12 -1.30
C ARG A 196 -22.95 -10.57 -1.56
N CYS A 197 -22.02 -9.61 -1.49
CA CYS A 197 -20.59 -9.88 -1.55
C CYS A 197 -19.83 -9.05 -0.52
N TRP A 198 -18.63 -9.52 -0.20
CA TRP A 198 -17.70 -8.82 0.67
C TRP A 198 -16.62 -8.16 -0.15
N THR A 199 -16.70 -6.84 -0.31
CA THR A 199 -15.66 -6.07 -1.00
C THR A 199 -14.54 -5.72 -0.03
N MET A 200 -13.31 -6.03 -0.43
CA MET A 200 -12.11 -5.65 0.31
C MET A 200 -11.83 -4.15 0.13
N VAL A 201 -11.50 -3.48 1.23
CA VAL A 201 -11.07 -2.07 1.26
C VAL A 201 -9.71 -2.02 1.94
N SER A 202 -8.75 -1.36 1.30
CA SER A 202 -7.41 -1.15 1.83
C SER A 202 -6.92 0.25 1.46
N THR A 203 -5.78 0.66 2.02
CA THR A 203 -5.14 1.93 1.70
C THR A 203 -3.69 1.73 1.29
N ASN A 204 -3.25 2.49 0.28
CA ASN A 204 -1.85 2.56 -0.14
C ASN A 204 -1.13 3.75 0.49
N VAL A 205 -1.79 4.49 1.38
CA VAL A 205 -1.20 5.63 2.07
C VAL A 205 -0.16 5.12 3.06
N VAL A 206 1.08 5.61 2.92
CA VAL A 206 2.18 5.29 3.83
C VAL A 206 1.90 5.91 5.20
N ASN A 207 1.80 5.05 6.21
CA ASN A 207 1.51 5.43 7.59
C ASN A 207 2.69 5.05 8.48
N VAL A 208 3.63 5.99 8.64
CA VAL A 208 4.82 5.84 9.49
C VAL A 208 4.84 6.86 10.63
N PHE A 209 5.46 6.49 11.75
CA PHE A 209 5.54 7.31 12.95
C PHE A 209 6.83 7.01 13.73
N SER A 210 7.38 8.03 14.39
CA SER A 210 8.46 7.91 15.36
C SER A 210 7.92 8.28 16.72
N ASP A 211 8.32 7.50 17.73
CA ASP A 211 7.96 7.67 19.13
C ASP A 211 8.61 8.87 19.83
N GLU A 212 9.46 9.66 19.16
CA GLU A 212 10.23 10.76 19.77
C GLU A 212 9.36 11.70 20.63
N ALA A 213 8.10 11.93 20.22
CA ALA A 213 7.16 12.79 20.94
C ALA A 213 6.28 12.06 21.98
N ILE A 214 6.32 10.72 22.03
CA ILE A 214 5.45 9.89 22.88
C ILE A 214 6.20 8.72 23.56
N ASN A 215 7.53 8.78 23.70
CA ASN A 215 8.32 7.69 24.28
C ASN A 215 7.74 7.24 25.63
N GLY A 216 7.38 5.97 25.74
CA GLY A 216 6.78 5.37 26.94
C GLY A 216 5.32 5.76 27.20
N ASN A 217 4.68 6.51 26.29
CA ASN A 217 3.31 7.01 26.42
C ASN A 217 2.36 6.29 25.45
N PRO A 218 1.05 6.26 25.75
CA PRO A 218 0.08 5.63 24.88
C PRO A 218 -0.15 6.42 23.58
N LEU A 219 -0.06 5.71 22.46
CA LEU A 219 -0.57 6.17 21.16
C LEU A 219 -2.08 5.88 21.10
N ARG A 220 -2.89 6.93 20.97
CA ARG A 220 -4.34 6.82 20.90
C ARG A 220 -4.89 7.22 19.53
N ASN A 221 -5.83 6.43 19.03
CA ASN A 221 -6.59 6.65 17.81
C ASN A 221 -5.71 7.00 16.59
N ARG A 222 -4.58 6.30 16.41
CA ARG A 222 -3.77 6.43 15.20
C ARG A 222 -4.58 5.95 14.01
N PHE A 223 -5.03 6.85 13.15
CA PHE A 223 -5.81 6.50 11.96
C PHE A 223 -5.10 5.43 11.12
N VAL A 224 -5.82 4.38 10.70
CA VAL A 224 -5.28 3.29 9.88
C VAL A 224 -6.07 3.04 8.60
N LEU A 225 -7.40 3.09 8.64
CA LEU A 225 -8.24 2.80 7.49
C LEU A 225 -9.60 3.49 7.64
N GLN A 226 -10.19 3.86 6.52
CA GLN A 226 -11.58 4.27 6.45
C GLN A 226 -12.33 3.33 5.52
N ILE A 227 -13.44 2.75 6.00
CA ILE A 227 -14.26 1.81 5.23
C ILE A 227 -15.63 2.46 4.97
N PRO A 228 -15.98 2.75 3.70
CA PRO A 228 -17.29 3.29 3.34
C PRO A 228 -18.44 2.38 3.77
N ILE A 229 -19.56 2.98 4.16
CA ILE A 229 -20.76 2.24 4.54
C ILE A 229 -21.72 2.22 3.35
N TYR A 230 -21.95 1.03 2.80
CA TYR A 230 -22.88 0.83 1.68
C TYR A 230 -24.20 0.20 2.09
N THR A 231 -24.23 -0.46 3.24
CA THR A 231 -25.41 -1.09 3.83
C THR A 231 -25.22 -1.19 5.34
N ILE A 232 -26.31 -1.27 6.09
CA ILE A 232 -26.27 -1.49 7.54
C ILE A 232 -25.95 -2.97 7.79
N ALA A 233 -24.67 -3.26 7.89
CA ALA A 233 -24.14 -4.58 8.22
C ALA A 233 -22.83 -4.42 9.00
N PRO A 234 -22.30 -5.50 9.60
CA PRO A 234 -20.98 -5.46 10.19
C PRO A 234 -19.91 -5.04 9.18
N GLN A 235 -18.76 -4.58 9.67
CA GLN A 235 -17.53 -4.41 8.91
C GLN A 235 -16.39 -5.10 9.65
N LEU A 236 -15.58 -5.84 8.92
CA LEU A 236 -14.39 -6.48 9.48
C LEU A 236 -13.17 -5.65 9.10
N VAL A 237 -12.34 -5.30 10.07
CA VAL A 237 -11.04 -4.66 9.82
C VAL A 237 -9.92 -5.47 10.47
N ASP A 238 -8.83 -5.65 9.75
CA ASP A 238 -7.58 -6.25 10.21
C ASP A 238 -6.51 -5.16 10.20
N VAL A 239 -6.04 -4.79 11.39
CA VAL A 239 -5.04 -3.75 11.59
C VAL A 239 -3.71 -4.43 11.89
N GLN A 240 -2.68 -4.07 11.13
CA GLN A 240 -1.33 -4.59 11.27
C GLN A 240 -0.42 -3.45 11.70
N GLN A 241 0.27 -3.65 12.82
CA GLN A 241 1.27 -2.72 13.33
C GLN A 241 2.64 -3.36 13.22
N TYR A 242 3.57 -2.65 12.61
CA TYR A 242 4.95 -3.08 12.42
C TYR A 242 5.88 -2.23 13.24
N ALA A 243 6.87 -2.86 13.88
CA ALA A 243 8.08 -2.16 14.28
C ALA A 243 9.11 -2.25 13.15
N ILE A 244 9.74 -1.12 12.84
CA ILE A 244 10.67 -0.99 11.73
C ILE A 244 11.99 -0.38 12.20
N THR A 245 13.08 -0.64 11.48
CA THR A 245 14.38 -0.01 11.75
C THR A 245 14.36 1.48 11.43
N GLN A 246 15.28 2.24 12.00
CA GLN A 246 15.43 3.67 11.68
C GLN A 246 15.66 3.92 10.18
N ALA A 247 16.49 3.10 9.54
CA ALA A 247 16.76 3.18 8.10
C ALA A 247 15.48 2.95 7.27
N ASN A 248 14.66 1.97 7.67
CA ASN A 248 13.38 1.71 7.03
C ASN A 248 12.39 2.87 7.24
N TYR A 249 12.33 3.45 8.45
CA TYR A 249 11.53 4.64 8.70
C TYR A 249 11.93 5.83 7.82
N GLN A 250 13.24 6.09 7.71
CA GLN A 250 13.77 7.17 6.86
C GLN A 250 13.41 6.95 5.38
N PHE A 251 13.52 5.72 4.88
CA PHE A 251 13.10 5.37 3.53
C PHE A 251 11.62 5.74 3.28
N TRP A 252 10.72 5.29 4.15
CA TRP A 252 9.28 5.59 3.99
C TRP A 252 8.94 7.06 4.20
N LYS A 253 9.69 7.76 5.07
CA LYS A 253 9.51 9.20 5.29
C LYS A 253 9.87 9.98 4.02
N LEU A 254 11.00 9.65 3.39
CA LEU A 254 11.41 10.24 2.11
C LEU A 254 10.40 9.91 1.00
N TYR A 255 9.93 8.67 0.94
CA TYR A 255 8.91 8.26 -0.03
C TYR A 255 7.60 9.06 0.15
N GLN A 256 7.13 9.24 1.39
CA GLN A 256 5.95 10.06 1.70
C GLN A 256 6.16 11.52 1.30
N GLN A 257 7.33 12.09 1.56
CA GLN A 257 7.66 13.47 1.19
C GLN A 257 7.72 13.67 -0.33
N GLN A 258 8.10 12.65 -1.10
CA GLN A 258 8.06 12.73 -2.57
C GLN A 258 6.63 12.69 -3.10
N ASN A 259 5.79 11.80 -2.57
CA ASN A 259 4.40 11.66 -3.02
C ASN A 259 3.49 12.83 -2.60
N ALA A 260 3.83 13.55 -1.53
CA ALA A 260 3.03 14.67 -1.04
C ALA A 260 3.25 15.98 -1.81
N ARG A 261 4.19 16.02 -2.76
CA ARG A 261 4.53 17.24 -3.50
C ARG A 261 3.54 17.50 -4.63
N THR A 262 3.20 18.77 -4.79
CA THR A 262 2.30 19.25 -5.85
C THR A 262 3.04 19.54 -7.16
N GLY A 263 4.38 19.51 -7.16
CA GLY A 263 5.19 19.72 -8.37
C GLY A 263 5.40 21.19 -8.73
N SER A 264 5.39 22.08 -7.72
CA SER A 264 5.64 23.50 -7.93
C SER A 264 7.11 23.75 -8.29
N ILE A 265 7.37 24.75 -9.12
CA ILE A 265 8.74 25.18 -9.48
C ILE A 265 9.54 25.71 -8.27
N PHE A 266 8.85 25.99 -7.16
CA PHE A 266 9.45 26.41 -5.89
C PHE A 266 9.61 25.26 -4.89
N ASP A 267 9.22 24.04 -5.24
CA ASP A 267 9.43 22.88 -4.39
C ASP A 267 10.95 22.59 -4.32
N PRO A 268 11.54 22.39 -3.13
CA PRO A 268 12.96 22.07 -3.01
C PRO A 268 13.27 20.78 -3.76
N LEU A 269 14.43 20.64 -4.39
CA LEU A 269 14.77 19.40 -5.12
C LEU A 269 14.64 18.17 -4.18
N PRO A 270 13.93 17.09 -4.57
CA PRO A 270 13.74 15.96 -3.68
C PRO A 270 15.07 15.25 -3.43
N ALA A 271 15.33 14.90 -2.16
CA ALA A 271 16.38 13.95 -1.85
C ALA A 271 16.02 12.58 -2.47
N PRO A 272 16.97 11.88 -3.10
CA PRO A 272 16.71 10.59 -3.71
C PRO A 272 16.34 9.56 -2.64
N VAL A 273 15.31 8.76 -2.91
CA VAL A 273 14.97 7.60 -2.08
C VAL A 273 15.96 6.49 -2.43
N THR A 274 16.94 6.27 -1.57
CA THR A 274 17.95 5.22 -1.73
C THR A 274 17.46 3.93 -1.10
N GLY A 275 17.63 2.81 -1.81
CA GLY A 275 17.34 1.49 -1.26
C GLY A 275 18.43 0.96 -0.33
N ASN A 276 18.18 -0.18 0.29
CA ASN A 276 19.10 -0.81 1.24
C ASN A 276 19.94 -1.97 0.67
N LEU A 277 19.82 -2.26 -0.63
CA LEU A 277 20.67 -3.25 -1.30
C LEU A 277 21.77 -2.58 -2.12
N VAL A 278 22.99 -3.06 -1.91
CA VAL A 278 24.21 -2.57 -2.57
C VAL A 278 24.78 -3.68 -3.44
N ASN A 279 25.26 -3.35 -4.64
CA ASN A 279 25.99 -4.29 -5.48
C ASN A 279 27.33 -4.67 -4.81
N ALA A 280 27.59 -5.96 -4.67
CA ALA A 280 28.76 -6.50 -3.99
C ALA A 280 30.08 -6.16 -4.71
N SER A 281 30.02 -5.90 -6.02
CA SER A 281 31.20 -5.53 -6.82
C SER A 281 31.40 -4.01 -6.95
N ASP A 282 30.36 -3.21 -6.69
CA ASP A 282 30.39 -1.76 -6.79
C ASP A 282 29.47 -1.12 -5.74
N ALA A 283 30.05 -0.53 -4.70
CA ALA A 283 29.29 0.08 -3.61
C ALA A 283 28.48 1.33 -4.02
N THR A 284 28.75 1.89 -5.20
CA THR A 284 28.01 3.05 -5.74
C THR A 284 26.75 2.63 -6.51
N ASP A 285 26.67 1.36 -6.92
CA ASP A 285 25.50 0.78 -7.59
C ASP A 285 24.49 0.24 -6.55
N LEU A 286 23.55 1.12 -6.19
CA LEU A 286 22.46 0.84 -5.26
C LEU A 286 21.18 0.46 -6.00
N ALA A 287 20.57 -0.66 -5.58
CA ALA A 287 19.22 -0.95 -5.99
C ALA A 287 18.23 0.08 -5.39
N ARG A 288 17.12 0.27 -6.08
CA ARG A 288 15.96 1.02 -5.61
C ARG A 288 15.02 0.10 -4.83
N GLY A 289 14.04 0.69 -4.15
CA GLY A 289 13.14 -0.06 -3.27
C GLY A 289 13.79 -0.42 -1.93
N TYR A 290 13.13 -1.22 -1.11
CA TYR A 290 13.61 -1.59 0.22
C TYR A 290 13.21 -3.03 0.56
N PHE A 291 14.15 -3.82 1.06
CA PHE A 291 13.84 -5.08 1.73
C PHE A 291 13.75 -4.87 3.24
N SER A 292 12.55 -4.99 3.79
CA SER A 292 12.28 -4.62 5.18
C SER A 292 12.47 -5.80 6.14
N VAL A 293 13.21 -5.58 7.23
CA VAL A 293 13.23 -6.49 8.39
C VAL A 293 12.33 -5.90 9.48
N THR A 294 11.20 -6.53 9.74
CA THR A 294 10.15 -5.96 10.61
C THR A 294 9.55 -7.03 11.51
N SER A 295 9.07 -6.65 12.68
CA SER A 295 8.11 -7.49 13.40
C SER A 295 6.72 -6.90 13.22
N VAL A 296 5.70 -7.74 13.33
CA VAL A 296 4.29 -7.39 13.16
C VAL A 296 3.46 -8.00 14.29
N THR A 297 2.49 -7.22 14.74
CA THR A 297 1.32 -7.69 15.49
C THR A 297 0.06 -7.30 14.71
N ARG A 298 -1.00 -8.07 14.89
CA ARG A 298 -2.28 -7.81 14.23
C ARG A 298 -3.41 -7.81 15.24
N ARG A 299 -4.41 -6.96 15.00
CA ARG A 299 -5.66 -6.98 15.74
C ARG A 299 -6.82 -6.79 14.78
N ARG A 300 -7.77 -7.71 14.89
CA ARG A 300 -9.00 -7.72 14.11
C ARG A 300 -10.15 -7.17 14.94
N LEU A 301 -11.03 -6.40 14.29
CA LEU A 301 -12.26 -5.88 14.89
C LEU A 301 -13.42 -6.11 13.91
N ARG A 302 -14.48 -6.77 14.41
CA ARG A 302 -15.78 -6.86 13.76
C ARG A 302 -16.66 -5.73 14.29
N GLN A 303 -16.76 -4.63 13.56
CA GLN A 303 -17.63 -3.52 13.91
C GLN A 303 -19.07 -3.85 13.53
N GLN A 304 -19.91 -4.19 14.51
CA GLN A 304 -21.34 -4.45 14.30
C GLN A 304 -22.22 -3.26 14.71
N GLU A 305 -21.80 -2.56 15.76
CA GLU A 305 -22.59 -1.51 16.36
C GLU A 305 -22.45 -0.20 15.59
N TYR A 306 -23.57 0.48 15.37
CA TYR A 306 -23.56 1.83 14.82
C TYR A 306 -23.76 2.79 15.99
N PRO A 307 -22.72 3.48 16.45
CA PRO A 307 -22.87 4.40 17.56
C PRO A 307 -23.91 5.46 17.20
N GLY A 308 -24.74 5.84 18.17
CA GLY A 308 -25.77 6.86 18.01
C GLY A 308 -25.16 8.22 17.71
N VAL A 309 -24.94 8.52 16.43
CA VAL A 309 -24.47 9.82 15.96
C VAL A 309 -25.65 10.63 15.43
N VAL A 310 -25.56 11.96 15.55
CA VAL A 310 -26.63 12.90 15.15
C VAL A 310 -27.06 12.71 13.69
N PHE A 311 -26.15 12.30 12.81
CA PHE A 311 -26.42 12.09 11.40
C PHE A 311 -26.80 10.65 11.02
N TYR A 312 -27.03 9.76 11.99
CA TYR A 312 -27.43 8.38 11.72
C TYR A 312 -28.71 8.28 10.87
N PRO A 313 -29.77 9.11 11.09
CA PRO A 313 -30.92 9.12 10.19
C PRO A 313 -30.55 9.42 8.73
N ALA A 314 -29.62 10.37 8.52
CA ALA A 314 -29.16 10.75 7.18
C ALA A 314 -28.34 9.64 6.50
N LEU A 315 -27.60 8.84 7.29
CA LEU A 315 -26.95 7.62 6.80
C LEU A 315 -27.99 6.61 6.28
N VAL A 316 -29.02 6.32 7.08
CA VAL A 316 -30.06 5.36 6.69
C VAL A 316 -30.82 5.85 5.45
N SER A 317 -31.21 7.12 5.41
CA SER A 317 -31.85 7.72 4.22
C SER A 317 -30.98 7.62 2.97
N PHE A 318 -29.67 7.88 3.09
CA PHE A 318 -28.74 7.74 1.97
C PHE A 318 -28.65 6.29 1.48
N ILE A 319 -28.56 5.31 2.38
CA ILE A 319 -28.52 3.89 2.01
C ILE A 319 -29.82 3.50 1.30
N SER A 320 -30.97 3.90 1.82
CA SER A 320 -32.28 3.63 1.22
C SER A 320 -32.49 4.29 -0.13
N SER A 321 -31.77 5.38 -0.44
CA SER A 321 -31.82 6.03 -1.75
C SER A 321 -30.91 5.40 -2.80
N GLN A 322 -30.05 4.44 -2.42
CA GLN A 322 -29.15 3.79 -3.37
C GLN A 322 -29.90 2.76 -4.23
N ILE A 323 -29.64 2.77 -5.53
CA ILE A 323 -30.13 1.74 -6.44
C ILE A 323 -29.33 0.45 -6.20
N ILE A 324 -30.04 -0.64 -5.92
CA ILE A 324 -29.44 -1.97 -5.82
C ILE A 324 -29.21 -2.50 -7.25
N PRO A 325 -27.97 -2.81 -7.66
CA PRO A 325 -27.69 -3.28 -9.01
C PRO A 325 -28.34 -4.64 -9.27
N PRO A 326 -28.83 -4.91 -10.50
CA PRO A 326 -29.43 -6.19 -10.85
C PRO A 326 -28.38 -7.30 -10.95
N GLY A 327 -28.82 -8.56 -10.88
CA GLY A 327 -27.99 -9.73 -11.18
C GLY A 327 -27.01 -10.14 -10.08
N ASP A 328 -26.03 -10.95 -10.47
CA ASP A 328 -25.00 -11.48 -9.55
C ASP A 328 -24.13 -10.33 -9.04
N CYS A 329 -23.97 -10.27 -7.73
CA CYS A 329 -23.20 -9.23 -7.07
C CYS A 329 -21.74 -9.18 -7.56
N ARG A 330 -21.15 -10.29 -7.99
CA ARG A 330 -19.78 -10.34 -8.55
C ARG A 330 -19.67 -9.68 -9.91
N ASP A 331 -20.74 -9.66 -10.71
CA ASP A 331 -20.72 -9.01 -12.02
C ASP A 331 -20.63 -7.48 -11.86
N THR A 332 -21.14 -6.95 -10.74
CA THR A 332 -21.08 -5.52 -10.45
C THR A 332 -19.79 -5.12 -9.72
N TYR A 333 -19.34 -5.90 -8.74
CA TYR A 333 -18.24 -5.50 -7.85
C TYR A 333 -16.91 -6.20 -8.12
N GLY A 334 -16.88 -7.10 -9.11
CA GLY A 334 -15.70 -7.82 -9.56
C GLY A 334 -15.85 -9.33 -9.42
N ARG A 335 -15.47 -10.06 -10.45
CA ARG A 335 -15.70 -11.52 -10.57
C ARG A 335 -15.05 -12.35 -9.45
N ASN A 336 -13.97 -11.81 -8.85
CA ASN A 336 -13.22 -12.43 -7.76
C ASN A 336 -13.71 -12.02 -6.37
N THR A 337 -14.78 -11.22 -6.27
CA THR A 337 -15.32 -10.80 -4.97
C THR A 337 -15.91 -12.01 -4.24
N PRO A 338 -15.52 -12.25 -2.96
CA PRO A 338 -16.06 -13.34 -2.18
C PRO A 338 -17.59 -13.25 -2.02
N LEU A 339 -18.26 -14.38 -2.28
CA LEU A 339 -19.67 -14.64 -1.93
C LEU A 339 -19.81 -15.33 -0.58
N LEU A 340 -18.71 -15.85 -0.04
CA LEU A 340 -18.67 -16.42 1.29
C LEU A 340 -18.18 -15.37 2.26
N GLU A 341 -18.77 -15.42 3.44
CA GLU A 341 -18.39 -14.63 4.58
C GLU A 341 -16.88 -14.82 4.88
N PRO A 342 -16.08 -13.74 4.94
CA PRO A 342 -14.67 -13.82 5.27
C PRO A 342 -14.45 -14.47 6.65
N SER A 343 -13.34 -15.19 6.81
CA SER A 343 -13.01 -15.79 8.10
C SER A 343 -12.95 -14.72 9.21
N GLY A 344 -13.68 -14.95 10.31
CA GLY A 344 -13.77 -14.02 11.43
C GLY A 344 -14.66 -12.80 11.16
N TRP A 345 -15.47 -12.83 10.09
CA TRP A 345 -16.48 -11.83 9.82
C TRP A 345 -17.44 -11.65 10.96
#